data_AF-A0A3D9KF26-F1
#
_entry.id   AF-A0A3D9KF26-F1
#
_cell.length_a   1.000
_cell.length_b   1.000
_cell.length_c   1.000
_cell.angle_alpha   90.00
_cell.angle_beta   90.00
_cell.angle_gamma   90.00
#
_symmetry.space_group_name_H-M   'P 1'
#
loop_
_entity.id
_entity.type
_entity.pdbx_description
1 polymer ?
#
loop_
_entity_poly.entity_id
_entity_poly.type
_entity_poly.pdbx_seq_one_letter_code
_entity_poly.pdbx_strand_id
1 'polypeptide(L)'
;MINRKKPVPKRVGTKAVNPFLQLFSGTNFTGTVRRFRGSLGIRNLSSVGLNNTIESLRFTTGAGLTGTVVLFEGTGYSGDFVKFNPTANIPDLSTLNFDNQASSLVVSSLALSDAEIAAIQDSGTDLAEVLRKIRAARKRRAAKRMGKK
;
A
#
# COMPACT_ATOMS: atom_id res chain seq x y z
N MET A 1 -3.00 45.83 -36.12
CA MET A 1 -2.72 44.38 -36.02
C MET A 1 -2.78 43.99 -34.54
N ILE A 2 -3.77 43.21 -34.11
CA ILE A 2 -3.99 42.87 -32.69
C ILE A 2 -3.35 41.51 -32.39
N ASN A 3 -2.26 41.51 -31.64
CA ASN A 3 -1.49 40.31 -31.30
C ASN A 3 -2.16 39.56 -30.13
N ARG A 4 -2.99 38.55 -30.40
CA ARG A 4 -3.60 37.70 -29.35
C ARG A 4 -2.60 36.61 -28.93
N LYS A 5 -1.93 36.80 -27.79
CA LYS A 5 -1.16 35.73 -27.13
C LYS A 5 -2.13 34.58 -26.78
N LYS A 6 -1.88 33.38 -27.33
CA LYS A 6 -2.66 32.18 -27.01
C LYS A 6 -2.44 31.83 -25.52
N PRO A 7 -3.50 31.51 -24.75
CA PRO A 7 -3.35 31.10 -23.36
C PRO A 7 -2.61 29.76 -23.30
N VAL A 8 -1.47 29.72 -22.62
CA VAL A 8 -0.77 28.47 -22.30
C VAL A 8 -1.61 27.77 -21.22
N PRO A 9 -2.06 26.52 -21.43
CA PRO A 9 -2.80 25.80 -20.41
C PRO A 9 -1.90 25.61 -19.19
N LYS A 10 -2.27 26.21 -18.05
CA LYS A 10 -1.67 25.91 -16.75
C LYS A 10 -1.92 24.42 -16.49
N ARG A 11 -0.85 23.63 -16.46
CA ARG A 11 -0.91 22.26 -15.94
C ARG A 11 -1.34 22.35 -14.48
N VAL A 12 -2.60 22.04 -14.22
CA VAL A 12 -3.10 21.82 -12.87
C VAL A 12 -2.40 20.56 -12.36
N GLY A 13 -1.35 20.75 -11.56
CA GLY A 13 -0.68 19.65 -10.89
C GLY A 13 -1.63 19.08 -9.83
N THR A 14 -2.47 18.11 -10.21
CA THR A 14 -3.21 17.32 -9.21
C THR A 14 -2.17 16.52 -8.43
N LYS A 15 -2.01 16.84 -7.14
CA LYS A 15 -1.08 16.13 -6.26
C LYS A 15 -1.47 14.65 -6.25
N ALA A 16 -0.67 13.80 -6.90
CA ALA A 16 -0.94 12.37 -6.96
C ALA A 16 -1.03 11.82 -5.53
N VAL A 17 -2.17 11.22 -5.19
CA VAL A 17 -2.38 10.57 -3.90
C VAL A 17 -1.57 9.28 -3.89
N ASN A 18 -0.44 9.33 -3.19
CA ASN A 18 0.47 8.20 -3.02
C ASN A 18 0.29 7.56 -1.63
N PRO A 19 0.56 6.26 -1.50
CA PRO A 19 0.93 5.33 -2.58
C PRO A 19 -0.25 4.93 -3.48
N PHE A 20 0.05 4.36 -4.64
CA PHE A 20 -0.92 3.83 -5.59
C PHE A 20 -0.71 2.32 -5.75
N LEU A 21 -1.78 1.56 -5.53
CA LEU A 21 -1.80 0.11 -5.69
C LEU A 21 -2.80 -0.27 -6.79
N GLN A 22 -2.39 -1.17 -7.67
CA GLN A 22 -3.22 -1.84 -8.65
C GLN A 22 -3.12 -3.35 -8.42
N LEU A 23 -4.26 -3.99 -8.24
CA LEU A 23 -4.39 -5.44 -8.12
C LEU A 23 -5.10 -5.96 -9.37
N PHE A 24 -4.57 -7.01 -9.96
CA PHE A 24 -5.02 -7.58 -11.23
C PHE A 24 -5.43 -9.04 -11.02
N SER A 25 -6.51 -9.44 -11.67
CA SER A 25 -7.02 -10.81 -11.59
C SER A 25 -6.37 -11.79 -12.57
N GLY A 26 -5.36 -11.33 -13.31
CA GLY A 26 -4.61 -12.15 -14.25
C GLY A 26 -3.12 -11.86 -14.11
N THR A 27 -2.28 -12.84 -14.42
CA THR A 27 -0.84 -12.64 -14.57
C THR A 27 -0.52 -11.54 -15.61
N ASN A 28 0.70 -11.01 -15.54
CA ASN A 28 1.23 -9.97 -16.41
C ASN A 28 0.36 -8.70 -16.49
N PHE A 29 -0.34 -8.36 -15.40
CA PHE A 29 -1.17 -7.16 -15.28
C PHE A 29 -2.40 -7.16 -16.20
N THR A 30 -2.99 -8.33 -16.42
CA THR A 30 -4.16 -8.54 -17.28
C THR A 30 -5.45 -8.71 -16.46
N GLY A 31 -6.59 -8.87 -17.13
CA GLY A 31 -7.87 -9.14 -16.49
C GLY A 31 -8.49 -7.93 -15.77
N THR A 32 -9.27 -8.21 -14.73
CA THR A 32 -9.96 -7.19 -13.94
C THR A 32 -8.98 -6.47 -13.04
N VAL A 33 -9.08 -5.12 -13.00
CA VAL A 33 -8.20 -4.29 -12.17
C VAL A 33 -8.97 -3.57 -11.06
N ARG A 34 -8.42 -3.61 -9.84
CA ARG A 34 -8.84 -2.78 -8.71
C ARG A 34 -7.72 -1.83 -8.34
N ARG A 35 -8.08 -0.57 -8.07
CA ARG A 35 -7.14 0.52 -7.87
C ARG A 35 -7.37 1.16 -6.52
N PHE A 36 -6.32 1.28 -5.73
CA PHE A 36 -6.35 1.83 -4.38
C PHE A 36 -5.32 2.95 -4.25
N ARG A 37 -5.67 3.99 -3.48
CA ARG A 37 -4.86 5.19 -3.30
C ARG A 37 -4.72 5.51 -1.82
N GLY A 38 -3.53 5.95 -1.43
CA GLY A 38 -3.22 6.32 -0.06
C GLY A 38 -3.01 5.11 0.84
N SER A 39 -2.91 5.37 2.15
CA SER A 39 -2.81 4.30 3.15
C SER A 39 -4.21 3.79 3.50
N LEU A 40 -4.41 2.48 3.47
CA LEU A 40 -5.68 1.82 3.75
C LEU A 40 -5.46 0.37 4.15
N GLY A 41 -6.47 -0.21 4.78
CA GLY A 41 -6.50 -1.62 5.13
C GLY A 41 -7.84 -2.21 4.72
N ILE A 42 -7.82 -3.35 4.05
CA ILE A 42 -9.01 -4.12 3.68
C ILE A 42 -8.95 -5.42 4.47
N ARG A 43 -9.80 -5.53 5.49
CA ARG A 43 -9.85 -6.70 6.39
C ARG A 43 -10.44 -7.94 5.73
N ASN A 44 -11.23 -7.78 4.68
CA ASN A 44 -11.82 -8.89 3.95
C ASN A 44 -11.89 -8.53 2.47
N LEU A 45 -11.04 -9.16 1.66
CA LEU A 45 -10.97 -8.94 0.22
C LEU A 45 -12.23 -9.39 -0.52
N SER A 46 -13.05 -10.26 0.08
CA SER A 46 -14.35 -10.65 -0.47
C SER A 46 -15.28 -9.44 -0.59
N SER A 47 -15.17 -8.47 0.32
CA SER A 47 -15.96 -7.24 0.29
C SER A 47 -15.69 -6.34 -0.93
N VAL A 48 -14.59 -6.57 -1.65
CA VAL A 48 -14.21 -5.83 -2.85
C VAL A 48 -14.06 -6.73 -4.09
N GLY A 49 -14.47 -8.00 -3.98
CA GLY A 49 -14.42 -9.00 -5.04
C GLY A 49 -13.00 -9.41 -5.46
N LEU A 50 -12.07 -9.41 -4.51
CA LEU A 50 -10.66 -9.73 -4.73
C LEU A 50 -10.15 -10.95 -3.93
N ASN A 51 -11.05 -11.63 -3.21
CA ASN A 51 -10.65 -12.75 -2.38
C ASN A 51 -10.20 -13.91 -3.25
N ASN A 52 -8.97 -14.36 -3.07
CA ASN A 52 -8.41 -15.49 -3.80
C ASN A 52 -8.50 -15.35 -5.33
N THR A 53 -8.39 -14.12 -5.84
CA THR A 53 -8.44 -13.84 -7.28
C THR A 53 -7.30 -12.94 -7.77
N ILE A 54 -6.35 -12.58 -6.90
CA ILE A 54 -5.26 -11.67 -7.26
C ILE A 54 -4.08 -12.49 -7.75
N GLU A 55 -3.68 -12.27 -9.01
CA GLU A 55 -2.55 -12.97 -9.64
C GLU A 55 -1.35 -12.05 -9.92
N SER A 56 -1.56 -10.74 -10.05
CA SER A 56 -0.47 -9.78 -10.24
C SER A 56 -0.75 -8.41 -9.62
N LEU A 57 0.31 -7.66 -9.30
CA LEU A 57 0.18 -6.34 -8.66
C LEU A 57 1.20 -5.32 -9.15
N ARG A 58 0.76 -4.06 -9.18
CA ARG A 58 1.64 -2.90 -9.32
C ARG A 58 1.46 -1.98 -8.13
N PHE A 59 2.55 -1.72 -7.44
CA PHE A 59 2.63 -0.80 -6.33
C PHE A 59 3.63 0.30 -6.67
N THR A 60 3.19 1.55 -6.54
CA THR A 60 4.00 2.72 -6.86
C THR A 60 3.88 3.75 -5.75
N THR A 61 5.02 4.30 -5.36
CA THR A 61 5.12 5.41 -4.43
C THR A 61 5.67 6.65 -5.13
N GLY A 62 5.34 7.83 -4.59
CA GLY A 62 5.96 9.09 -5.02
C GLY A 62 7.44 9.15 -4.67
N ALA A 63 8.19 10.03 -5.35
CA ALA A 63 9.61 10.23 -5.08
C ALA A 63 9.87 10.56 -3.59
N GLY A 64 10.84 9.87 -2.98
CA GLY A 64 11.21 10.04 -1.57
C GLY A 64 10.28 9.36 -0.55
N LEU A 65 9.26 8.62 -1.00
CA LEU A 65 8.39 7.83 -0.13
C LEU A 65 8.83 6.37 -0.07
N THR A 66 8.57 5.71 1.06
CA THR A 66 9.08 4.37 1.36
C THR A 66 7.97 3.34 1.56
N GLY A 67 6.80 3.56 0.94
CA GLY A 67 5.56 2.82 1.24
C GLY A 67 5.66 1.29 1.23
N THR A 68 4.66 0.64 1.81
CA THR A 68 4.59 -0.82 1.95
C THR A 68 3.23 -1.32 1.50
N VAL A 69 3.22 -2.47 0.81
CA VAL A 69 2.03 -3.32 0.65
C VAL A 69 2.28 -4.61 1.40
N VAL A 70 1.28 -5.06 2.14
CA VAL A 70 1.26 -6.36 2.78
C VAL A 70 -0.01 -7.07 2.35
N LEU A 71 0.14 -8.28 1.81
CA LEU A 71 -0.98 -9.18 1.55
C LEU A 71 -0.95 -10.27 2.62
N PHE A 72 -2.12 -10.63 3.13
CA PHE A 72 -2.29 -11.62 4.18
C PHE A 72 -3.21 -12.74 3.69
N GLU A 73 -2.87 -13.98 4.03
CA GLU A 73 -3.66 -15.15 3.63
C GLU A 73 -5.01 -15.18 4.35
N GLY A 74 -5.04 -14.74 5.61
CA GLY A 74 -6.24 -14.70 6.43
C GLY A 74 -7.00 -13.37 6.34
N THR A 75 -8.26 -13.39 6.75
CA THR A 75 -9.04 -12.16 6.97
C THR A 75 -8.58 -11.45 8.24
N GLY A 76 -8.88 -10.16 8.39
CA GLY A 76 -8.50 -9.38 9.57
C GLY A 76 -6.99 -9.22 9.76
N TYR A 77 -6.20 -9.30 8.68
CA TYR A 77 -4.74 -9.23 8.70
C TYR A 77 -4.07 -10.42 9.40
N SER A 78 -4.69 -11.59 9.38
CA SER A 78 -4.18 -12.81 10.02
C SER A 78 -3.46 -13.75 9.03
N GLY A 79 -2.82 -14.77 9.56
CA GLY A 79 -2.11 -15.80 8.78
C GLY A 79 -0.75 -15.34 8.28
N ASP A 80 -0.22 -16.10 7.32
CA ASP A 80 1.03 -15.76 6.67
C ASP A 80 0.87 -14.52 5.80
N PHE A 81 1.99 -13.86 5.53
CA PHE A 81 1.99 -12.61 4.77
C PHE A 81 3.18 -12.49 3.84
N VAL A 82 2.95 -11.76 2.75
CA VAL A 82 4.01 -11.27 1.86
C VAL A 82 4.05 -9.76 1.88
N LYS A 83 5.26 -9.20 1.88
CA LYS A 83 5.51 -7.77 2.02
C LYS A 83 6.28 -7.23 0.82
N PHE A 84 5.83 -6.10 0.28
CA PHE A 84 6.43 -5.40 -0.84
C PHE A 84 6.77 -3.95 -0.49
N ASN A 85 8.00 -3.52 -0.79
CA ASN A 85 8.52 -2.18 -0.54
C ASN A 85 9.33 -1.68 -1.75
N PRO A 86 9.48 -0.36 -1.93
CA PRO A 86 8.45 0.67 -1.97
C PRO A 86 7.78 0.81 -3.34
N THR A 87 8.39 0.26 -4.38
CA THR A 87 7.81 0.11 -5.71
C THR A 87 7.97 -1.35 -6.07
N ALA A 88 6.87 -2.01 -6.40
CA ALA A 88 6.88 -3.42 -6.74
C ALA A 88 5.96 -3.63 -7.94
N ASN A 89 6.49 -4.24 -8.99
CA ASN A 89 5.72 -4.70 -10.13
C ASN A 89 5.90 -6.21 -10.17
N ILE A 90 4.92 -6.93 -9.62
CA ILE A 90 4.95 -8.39 -9.55
C ILE A 90 4.02 -8.88 -10.66
N PRO A 91 4.56 -9.35 -11.80
CA PRO A 91 3.75 -9.82 -12.91
C PRO A 91 3.06 -11.16 -12.59
N ASP A 92 3.55 -11.92 -11.61
CA ASP A 92 2.99 -13.22 -11.25
C ASP A 92 3.25 -13.51 -9.76
N LEU A 93 2.19 -13.58 -8.97
CA LEU A 93 2.24 -13.86 -7.53
C LEU A 93 2.50 -15.34 -7.20
N SER A 94 2.34 -16.24 -8.16
CA SER A 94 2.61 -17.68 -7.95
C SER A 94 4.09 -17.91 -7.66
N THR A 95 4.96 -17.03 -8.17
CA THR A 95 6.41 -17.00 -7.88
C THR A 95 6.74 -16.79 -6.40
N LEU A 96 5.77 -16.32 -5.61
CA LEU A 96 5.86 -16.07 -4.18
C LEU A 96 4.96 -17.01 -3.36
N ASN A 97 4.40 -18.05 -4.00
CA ASN A 97 3.39 -18.94 -3.43
C ASN A 97 2.17 -18.20 -2.84
N PHE A 98 1.85 -17.01 -3.36
CA PHE A 98 0.81 -16.14 -2.83
C PHE A 98 -0.31 -15.83 -3.83
N ASP A 99 -0.32 -16.57 -4.95
CA ASP A 99 -1.37 -16.45 -5.95
C ASP A 99 -2.69 -16.97 -5.41
N ASN A 100 -3.76 -16.18 -5.56
CA ASN A 100 -5.09 -16.56 -5.11
C ASN A 100 -5.18 -16.95 -3.62
N GLN A 101 -4.27 -16.47 -2.78
CA GLN A 101 -4.30 -16.73 -1.33
C GLN A 101 -4.73 -15.51 -0.50
N ALA A 102 -4.62 -14.31 -1.06
CA ALA A 102 -4.86 -13.10 -0.29
C ALA A 102 -6.34 -12.96 0.12
N SER A 103 -6.58 -12.86 1.44
CA SER A 103 -7.90 -12.58 2.02
C SER A 103 -7.98 -11.23 2.73
N SER A 104 -6.85 -10.61 3.06
CA SER A 104 -6.81 -9.22 3.53
C SER A 104 -5.53 -8.49 3.11
N LEU A 105 -5.56 -7.16 3.15
CA LEU A 105 -4.47 -6.34 2.63
C LEU A 105 -4.24 -5.06 3.44
N VAL A 106 -2.99 -4.62 3.50
CA VAL A 106 -2.61 -3.31 4.02
C VAL A 106 -1.75 -2.58 2.99
N VAL A 107 -2.09 -1.32 2.75
CA VAL A 107 -1.25 -0.36 2.03
C VAL A 107 -0.88 0.76 2.97
N SER A 108 0.40 1.09 3.03
CA SER A 108 0.92 2.16 3.88
C SER A 108 1.86 3.06 3.10
N SER A 109 1.85 4.35 3.43
CA SER A 109 2.88 5.30 2.99
C SER A 109 4.17 5.19 3.79
N LEU A 110 4.17 4.41 4.88
CA LEU A 110 5.33 4.11 5.71
C LEU A 110 5.96 2.79 5.27
N ALA A 111 7.29 2.71 5.30
CA ALA A 111 8.00 1.43 5.32
C ALA A 111 7.69 0.69 6.62
N LEU A 112 6.84 -0.34 6.57
CA LEU A 112 6.49 -1.15 7.74
C LEU A 112 7.56 -2.21 8.02
N SER A 113 7.94 -2.36 9.29
CA SER A 113 8.78 -3.48 9.74
C SER A 113 7.94 -4.70 10.10
N ASP A 114 8.56 -5.88 10.21
CA ASP A 114 7.84 -7.11 10.54
C ASP A 114 7.21 -7.05 11.95
N ALA A 115 7.87 -6.39 12.89
CA ALA A 115 7.29 -6.13 14.22
C ALA A 115 6.06 -5.20 14.17
N GLU A 116 6.02 -4.26 13.23
CA GLU A 116 4.85 -3.40 13.02
C GLU A 116 3.73 -4.13 12.29
N ILE A 117 4.08 -5.06 11.39
CA ILE A 117 3.12 -5.97 10.77
C ILE A 117 2.49 -6.86 11.83
N ALA A 118 3.30 -7.49 12.69
CA ALA A 118 2.80 -8.29 13.81
C ALA A 118 1.84 -7.50 14.72
N ALA A 119 2.14 -6.22 14.99
CA ALA A 119 1.23 -5.34 15.72
C ALA A 119 -0.10 -5.06 14.97
N ILE A 120 -0.08 -5.03 13.63
CA ILE A 120 -1.30 -4.96 12.83
C ILE A 120 -2.10 -6.26 12.98
N GLN A 121 -1.45 -7.42 12.88
CA GLN A 121 -2.10 -8.72 13.02
C GLN A 121 -2.76 -8.88 14.40
N ASP A 122 -2.05 -8.49 15.46
CA ASP A 122 -2.55 -8.50 16.85
C ASP A 122 -3.76 -7.57 17.04
N SER A 123 -3.79 -6.41 16.36
CA SER A 123 -4.91 -5.48 16.48
C SER A 123 -6.19 -5.98 15.79
N GLY A 124 -6.07 -6.75 14.70
CA GLY A 124 -7.15 -7.33 13.90
C GLY A 124 -8.17 -6.36 13.26
N THR A 125 -8.24 -5.11 13.71
CA THR A 125 -9.41 -4.25 13.44
C THR A 125 -9.06 -2.81 13.10
N ASP A 126 -8.18 -2.10 13.81
CA ASP A 126 -7.98 -0.67 13.60
C ASP A 126 -6.60 -0.30 13.02
N LEU A 127 -6.45 -0.43 11.70
CA LEU A 127 -5.21 -0.04 11.01
C LEU A 127 -4.87 1.44 11.23
N ALA A 128 -5.88 2.33 11.24
CA ALA A 128 -5.63 3.77 11.39
C ALA A 128 -5.01 4.07 12.75
N GLU A 129 -5.54 3.45 13.80
CA GLU A 129 -5.00 3.55 15.15
C GLU A 129 -3.61 2.92 15.26
N VAL A 130 -3.38 1.74 14.68
CA VAL A 130 -2.06 1.11 14.68
C VAL A 130 -1.03 1.98 13.98
N LEU A 131 -1.35 2.51 12.80
CA LEU A 131 -0.46 3.43 12.09
C LEU A 131 -0.22 4.73 12.88
N ARG A 132 -1.22 5.23 13.62
CA ARG A 132 -1.06 6.38 14.52
C ARG A 132 -0.08 6.07 15.65
N LYS A 133 -0.22 4.92 16.31
CA LYS A 133 0.69 4.44 17.37
C LYS A 133 2.10 4.26 16.84
N ILE A 134 2.26 3.66 15.66
CA ILE A 134 3.56 3.48 14.98
C ILE A 134 4.24 4.83 14.74
N ARG A 135 3.53 5.81 14.17
CA ARG A 135 4.07 7.16 13.93
C ARG A 135 4.49 7.84 15.23
N ALA A 136 3.67 7.75 16.27
CA ALA A 136 3.97 8.32 17.59
C ALA A 136 5.22 7.68 18.22
N ALA A 137 5.34 6.35 18.16
CA ALA A 137 6.49 5.61 18.67
C ALA A 137 7.78 5.99 17.94
N ARG A 138 7.76 6.07 16.61
CA ARG A 138 8.90 6.50 15.79
C ARG A 138 9.34 7.93 16.14
N LYS A 139 8.39 8.88 16.27
CA LYS A 139 8.67 10.26 16.67
C LYS A 139 9.34 10.34 18.05
N ARG A 140 8.82 9.59 19.04
CA ARG A 140 9.41 9.53 20.39
C ARG A 140 10.83 8.97 20.39
N ARG A 141 11.08 7.89 19.63
CA ARG A 141 12.41 7.29 19.48
C ARG A 141 13.41 8.26 18.83
N ALA A 142 12.98 9.00 17.79
CA ALA A 142 13.80 10.02 17.16
C ALA A 142 14.16 11.16 18.13
N ALA A 143 13.18 11.68 18.87
CA ALA A 143 13.40 12.74 19.87
C ALA A 143 14.39 12.30 20.98
N LYS A 144 14.25 11.08 21.50
CA LYS A 144 15.18 10.52 22.52
C LYS A 144 16.61 10.40 22.00
N ARG A 145 16.81 10.11 20.71
CA ARG A 145 18.14 10.06 20.09
C ARG A 145 18.76 11.45 19.91
N MET A 146 17.93 12.47 19.69
CA MET A 146 18.35 13.87 19.50
C MET A 146 18.67 14.59 20.81
N GLY A 147 17.99 14.24 21.91
CA GLY A 147 18.23 14.82 23.25
C GLY A 147 19.37 14.15 24.03
N LYS A 148 20.04 13.14 23.46
CA LYS A 148 21.31 12.61 23.97
C LYS A 148 22.46 13.27 23.19
N LYS A 149 22.75 14.51 23.50
CA LYS A 149 23.99 15.20 23.13
C LYS A 149 24.43 16.06 24.29
#